data_AF-A0A235AD33-F1
#
_entry.id   AF-A0A235AD33-F1
#
_cell.length_a   1.000
_cell.length_b   1.000
_cell.length_c   1.000
_cell.angle_alpha   90.00
_cell.angle_beta   90.00
_cell.angle_gamma   90.00
#
_symmetry.space_group_name_H-M   'P 1'
#
loop_
_entity.id
_entity.type
_entity.pdbx_description
1 polymer ?
#
loop_
_entity_poly.entity_id
_entity_poly.type
_entity_poly.pdbx_seq_one_letter_code
_entity_poly.pdbx_strand_id
1 'polypeptide(L)'
;MSSYEIDPAGVQAVVNAVQAEAAELMQGIDTEALEGQVMDVAGVPAPGVASALGEFLGNEAPVIESIGNRIMASLAGVATVAQAYGTADDEMLQTIQGHAVDAAESGDFSYFADA
;
A
#
# COMPACT_ATOMS: atom_id res chain seq x y z
N MET A 1 -14.81 17.83 19.49
CA MET A 1 -14.59 16.89 18.38
C MET A 1 -13.09 16.68 18.33
N SER A 2 -12.61 15.44 18.49
CA SER A 2 -11.18 15.15 18.31
C SER A 2 -10.85 15.35 16.83
N SER A 3 -10.02 16.35 16.50
CA SER A 3 -9.52 16.52 15.15
C SER A 3 -8.79 15.24 14.75
N TYR A 4 -9.20 14.64 13.64
CA TYR A 4 -8.51 13.51 13.06
C TYR A 4 -7.31 14.08 12.32
N GLU A 5 -6.11 13.94 12.88
CA GLU A 5 -4.86 14.39 12.28
C GLU A 5 -4.13 13.17 11.73
N ILE A 6 -3.81 13.19 10.44
CA ILE A 6 -2.99 12.15 9.83
C ILE A 6 -1.54 12.45 10.18
N ASP A 7 -0.86 11.52 10.85
CA ASP A 7 0.60 11.54 11.01
C ASP A 7 1.26 10.96 9.75
N PRO A 8 1.84 11.78 8.86
CA PRO A 8 2.40 11.30 7.60
C PRO A 8 3.63 10.42 7.83
N ALA A 9 4.40 10.70 8.89
CA ALA A 9 5.58 9.91 9.24
C ALA A 9 5.18 8.53 9.78
N GLY A 10 4.14 8.48 10.62
CA GLY A 10 3.55 7.23 11.10
C GLY A 10 2.98 6.38 9.96
N VAL A 11 2.26 6.98 9.02
CA VAL A 11 1.75 6.28 7.82
C VAL A 11 2.90 5.76 6.96
N GLN A 12 3.94 6.56 6.72
CA GLN A 12 5.10 6.12 5.94
C GLN A 12 5.83 4.96 6.60
N ALA A 13 5.96 4.96 7.94
CA ALA A 13 6.59 3.87 8.68
C ALA A 13 5.81 2.55 8.52
N VAL A 14 4.47 2.61 8.61
CA VAL A 14 3.60 1.44 8.42
C VAL A 14 3.67 0.95 6.97
N VAL A 15 3.60 1.85 5.99
CA VAL A 15 3.73 1.52 4.56
C VAL A 15 5.06 0.81 4.28
N ASN A 16 6.17 1.33 4.81
CA ASN A 16 7.49 0.72 4.64
C ASN A 16 7.57 -0.68 5.28
N ALA A 17 7.00 -0.85 6.47
CA ALA A 17 6.97 -2.14 7.15
C ALA A 17 6.16 -3.18 6.35
N VAL A 18 4.94 -2.82 5.90
CA VAL A 18 4.10 -3.71 5.09
C VAL A 18 4.77 -4.03 3.75
N GLN A 19 5.49 -3.08 3.14
CA GLN A 19 6.24 -3.32 1.91
C GLN A 19 7.39 -4.32 2.10
N ALA A 20 8.10 -4.25 3.23
CA ALA A 20 9.17 -5.20 3.56
C ALA A 20 8.60 -6.63 3.75
N GLU A 21 7.54 -6.76 4.55
CA GLU A 21 6.86 -8.04 4.78
C GLU A 21 6.25 -8.61 3.49
N ALA A 22 5.71 -7.76 2.61
CA ALA A 22 5.20 -8.17 1.31
C ALA A 22 6.31 -8.68 0.38
N ALA A 23 7.50 -8.05 0.44
CA ALA A 23 8.65 -8.49 -0.33
C ALA A 23 9.21 -9.84 0.17
N GLU A 24 9.27 -10.04 1.49
CA GLU A 24 9.66 -11.32 2.09
C GLU A 24 8.66 -12.42 1.74
N LEU A 25 7.35 -12.11 1.81
CA LEU A 25 6.29 -13.03 1.40
C LEU A 25 6.47 -13.43 -0.07
N MET A 26 6.62 -12.46 -0.99
CA MET A 26 6.81 -12.75 -2.42
C MET A 26 8.11 -13.55 -2.71
N GLN A 27 9.20 -13.29 -1.97
CA GLN A 27 10.41 -14.12 -2.09
C GLN A 27 10.20 -15.55 -1.61
N GLY A 28 9.49 -15.74 -0.48
CA GLY A 28 9.21 -17.07 0.05
C GLY A 28 8.27 -17.91 -0.82
N ILE A 29 7.53 -17.24 -1.70
CA ILE A 29 6.55 -17.84 -2.61
C ILE A 29 7.11 -18.10 -4.00
N ASP A 30 8.35 -17.69 -4.27
CA ASP A 30 9.03 -17.92 -5.53
C ASP A 30 8.86 -19.39 -5.97
N THR A 31 8.00 -19.57 -6.97
CA THR A 31 7.57 -20.88 -7.44
C THR A 31 8.74 -21.67 -8.01
N GLU A 32 9.78 -21.02 -8.55
CA GLU A 32 11.00 -21.69 -9.00
C GLU A 32 11.81 -22.25 -7.82
N ALA A 33 11.91 -21.49 -6.73
CA ALA A 33 12.54 -21.96 -5.50
C ALA A 33 11.75 -23.10 -4.86
N LEU A 34 10.42 -23.01 -4.88
CA LEU A 34 9.51 -24.05 -4.39
C LEU A 34 9.60 -25.33 -5.23
N GLU A 35 9.63 -25.23 -6.55
CA GLU A 35 9.82 -26.36 -7.46
C GLU A 35 11.18 -27.05 -7.25
N GLY A 36 12.25 -26.27 -7.01
CA GLY A 36 13.56 -26.82 -6.64
C GLY A 36 13.51 -27.67 -5.37
N GLN A 37 12.81 -27.21 -4.33
CA GLN A 37 12.61 -27.96 -3.08
C GLN A 37 11.75 -29.21 -3.27
N VAL A 38 10.75 -29.17 -4.16
CA VAL A 38 9.94 -30.35 -4.53
C VAL A 38 10.81 -31.42 -5.19
N MET A 39 11.75 -31.02 -6.05
CA MET A 39 12.68 -31.93 -6.72
C MET A 39 13.67 -32.57 -5.73
N ASP A 40 14.10 -31.86 -4.70
CA ASP A 40 14.92 -32.43 -3.62
C ASP A 40 14.15 -33.50 -2.83
N VAL A 41 12.85 -33.30 -2.60
CA VAL A 41 11.95 -34.31 -2.01
C VAL A 41 11.71 -35.48 -2.98
N ALA A 42 11.70 -35.24 -4.30
CA ALA A 42 11.57 -36.27 -5.33
C ALA A 42 12.79 -37.23 -5.41
N GLY A 43 13.93 -36.85 -4.82
CA GLY A 43 15.09 -37.74 -4.63
C GLY A 43 14.86 -38.86 -3.60
N VAL A 44 13.81 -38.77 -2.79
CA VAL A 44 13.31 -39.83 -1.90
C VAL A 44 12.45 -40.80 -2.73
N PRO A 45 12.44 -42.13 -2.48
CA PRO A 45 11.74 -43.11 -3.31
C PRO A 45 10.21 -43.05 -3.12
N ALA A 46 9.60 -41.90 -3.43
CA ALA A 46 8.17 -41.62 -3.33
C ALA A 46 7.73 -40.64 -4.44
N PRO A 47 7.84 -41.01 -5.73
CA PRO A 47 7.54 -40.14 -6.86
C PRO A 47 6.09 -39.62 -6.87
N GLY A 48 5.14 -40.38 -6.30
CA GLY A 48 3.75 -39.92 -6.14
C GLY A 48 3.61 -38.76 -5.16
N VAL A 49 4.46 -38.68 -4.12
CA VAL A 49 4.45 -37.59 -3.15
C VAL A 49 5.00 -36.31 -3.78
N ALA A 50 6.08 -36.42 -4.57
CA ALA A 50 6.62 -35.29 -5.31
C ALA A 50 5.62 -34.72 -6.33
N SER A 51 4.92 -35.58 -7.08
CA SER A 51 3.88 -35.15 -8.02
C SER A 51 2.71 -34.46 -7.32
N ALA A 52 2.22 -35.02 -6.22
CA ALA A 52 1.12 -34.42 -5.45
C ALA A 52 1.53 -33.07 -4.84
N LEU A 53 2.78 -32.93 -4.40
CA LEU A 53 3.31 -31.67 -3.89
C LEU A 53 3.43 -30.62 -5.00
N GLY A 54 3.93 -31.00 -6.18
CA GLY A 54 3.97 -30.10 -7.34
C GLY A 54 2.58 -29.62 -7.79
N GLU A 55 1.60 -30.53 -7.86
CA GLU A 55 0.21 -30.17 -8.17
C GLU A 55 -0.43 -29.26 -7.12
N PHE A 56 -0.17 -29.53 -5.84
CA PHE A 56 -0.64 -28.68 -4.74
C PHE A 56 -0.08 -27.26 -4.86
N LEU A 57 1.24 -27.12 -5.06
CA LEU A 57 1.87 -25.82 -5.19
C LEU A 57 1.40 -25.07 -6.44
N GLY A 58 1.23 -25.76 -7.57
CA GLY A 58 0.67 -25.18 -8.78
C GLY A 58 -0.78 -24.68 -8.60
N ASN A 59 -1.59 -25.38 -7.81
CA ASN A 59 -2.97 -24.98 -7.52
C ASN A 59 -3.05 -23.80 -6.54
N GLU A 60 -2.13 -23.71 -5.58
CA GLU A 60 -2.11 -22.63 -4.58
C GLU A 60 -1.41 -21.36 -5.08
N ALA A 61 -0.50 -21.46 -6.06
CA ALA A 61 0.23 -20.31 -6.60
C ALA A 61 -0.68 -19.12 -7.01
N PRO A 62 -1.82 -19.30 -7.72
CA PRO A 62 -2.73 -18.20 -8.05
C PRO A 62 -3.41 -17.57 -6.83
N VAL A 63 -3.70 -18.37 -5.80
CA VAL A 63 -4.30 -17.87 -4.54
C VAL A 63 -3.30 -16.99 -3.83
N ILE A 64 -2.05 -17.44 -3.78
CA ILE A 64 -0.96 -16.72 -3.15
C ILE A 64 -0.64 -15.43 -3.90
N GLU A 65 -0.56 -15.48 -5.24
CA GLU A 65 -0.38 -14.28 -6.08
C GLU A 65 -1.51 -13.27 -5.86
N SER A 66 -2.75 -13.74 -5.71
CA SER A 66 -3.91 -12.88 -5.39
C SER A 66 -3.74 -12.16 -4.06
N ILE A 67 -3.16 -12.81 -3.05
CA ILE A 67 -2.87 -12.19 -1.75
C ILE A 67 -1.83 -11.08 -1.90
N GLY A 68 -0.73 -11.34 -2.60
CA GLY A 68 0.30 -10.33 -2.89
C GLY A 68 -0.29 -9.11 -3.61
N ASN A 69 -1.09 -9.34 -4.65
CA ASN A 69 -1.77 -8.28 -5.40
C ASN A 69 -2.70 -7.42 -4.53
N ARG A 70 -3.44 -8.03 -3.58
CA ARG A 70 -4.30 -7.28 -2.63
C ARG A 70 -3.50 -6.42 -1.66
N ILE A 71 -2.37 -6.92 -1.16
CA ILE A 71 -1.46 -6.17 -0.28
C ILE A 71 -0.91 -4.95 -1.04
N MET A 72 -0.43 -5.15 -2.27
CA MET A 72 0.08 -4.06 -3.12
C MET A 72 -1.00 -3.03 -3.46
N ALA A 73 -2.23 -3.47 -3.77
CA ALA A 73 -3.35 -2.56 -4.02
C ALA A 73 -3.70 -1.72 -2.78
N SER A 74 -3.63 -2.32 -1.59
CA SER A 74 -3.91 -1.61 -0.33
C SER A 74 -2.82 -0.58 -0.02
N LEU A 75 -1.55 -0.94 -0.20
CA LEU A 75 -0.41 -0.02 -0.10
C LEU A 75 -0.56 1.19 -1.03
N ALA A 76 -0.90 0.95 -2.30
CA ALA A 76 -1.11 2.01 -3.29
C ALA A 76 -2.30 2.93 -2.91
N GLY A 77 -3.38 2.35 -2.38
CA GLY A 77 -4.53 3.11 -1.88
C GLY A 77 -4.18 4.01 -0.71
N VAL A 78 -3.45 3.49 0.29
CA VAL A 78 -2.99 4.27 1.45
C VAL A 78 -2.07 5.42 1.02
N ALA A 79 -1.10 5.15 0.13
CA ALA A 79 -0.22 6.19 -0.40
C ALA A 79 -0.99 7.29 -1.15
N THR A 80 -1.99 6.91 -1.94
CA THR A 80 -2.84 7.84 -2.69
C THR A 80 -3.67 8.72 -1.76
N VAL A 81 -4.26 8.15 -0.71
CA VAL A 81 -5.04 8.91 0.28
C VAL A 81 -4.14 9.87 1.05
N ALA A 82 -2.95 9.42 1.49
CA ALA A 82 -2.00 10.27 2.19
C ALA A 82 -1.57 11.47 1.33
N GLN A 83 -1.31 11.24 0.04
CA GLN A 83 -0.96 12.30 -0.90
C GLN A 83 -2.13 13.26 -1.13
N ALA A 84 -3.35 12.74 -1.34
CA ALA A 84 -4.54 13.57 -1.55
C ALA A 84 -4.83 14.48 -0.36
N TYR A 85 -4.57 14.03 0.87
CA TYR A 85 -4.74 14.83 2.07
C TYR A 85 -3.80 16.04 2.08
N GLY A 86 -2.50 15.83 1.83
CA GLY A 86 -1.53 16.92 1.76
C GLY A 86 -1.83 17.93 0.64
N THR A 87 -2.22 17.45 -0.54
CA THR A 87 -2.59 18.33 -1.66
C THR A 87 -3.85 19.15 -1.36
N ALA A 88 -4.87 18.55 -0.72
CA ALA A 88 -6.08 19.27 -0.35
C ALA A 88 -5.81 20.38 0.68
N ASP A 89 -4.93 20.13 1.63
CA ASP A 89 -4.50 21.14 2.61
C ASP A 89 -3.77 22.30 1.91
N ASP A 90 -2.84 22.01 0.99
CA ASP A 90 -2.13 23.03 0.20
C ASP A 90 -3.07 23.88 -0.66
N GLU A 91 -4.06 23.26 -1.31
CA GLU A 91 -5.08 23.97 -2.10
C GLU A 91 -5.95 24.90 -1.23
N MET A 92 -6.35 24.44 -0.04
CA MET A 92 -7.05 25.29 0.92
C MET A 92 -6.18 26.47 1.37
N LEU A 93 -4.90 26.22 1.69
CA LEU A 93 -3.98 27.25 2.14
C LEU A 93 -3.73 28.31 1.07
N GLN A 94 -3.56 27.89 -0.19
CA GLN A 94 -3.45 28.82 -1.33
C GLN A 94 -4.72 29.62 -1.54
N THR A 95 -5.90 28.99 -1.40
CA THR A 95 -7.19 29.67 -1.54
C THR A 95 -7.37 30.74 -0.46
N ILE A 96 -7.08 30.41 0.81
CA ILE A 96 -7.14 31.35 1.93
C ILE A 96 -6.13 32.48 1.73
N GLN A 97 -4.90 32.18 1.30
CA GLN A 97 -3.89 33.20 1.00
C GLN A 97 -4.31 34.13 -0.13
N GLY A 98 -4.90 33.59 -1.21
CA GLY A 98 -5.44 34.39 -2.31
C GLY A 98 -6.52 35.35 -1.84
N HIS A 99 -7.52 34.86 -1.11
CA HIS A 99 -8.55 35.71 -0.53
C HIS A 99 -8.01 36.71 0.49
N ALA A 100 -6.93 36.38 1.22
CA ALA A 100 -6.32 37.30 2.16
C ALA A 100 -5.62 38.47 1.45
N VAL A 101 -4.99 38.21 0.30
CA VAL A 101 -4.41 39.26 -0.56
C VAL A 101 -5.51 40.13 -1.15
N ASP A 102 -6.56 39.52 -1.73
CA ASP A 102 -7.68 40.25 -2.31
C ASP A 102 -8.39 41.14 -1.27
N ALA A 103 -8.60 40.64 -0.06
CA ALA A 103 -9.18 41.39 1.04
C ALA A 103 -8.26 42.53 1.50
N ALA A 104 -6.95 42.33 1.51
CA ALA A 104 -5.99 43.38 1.87
C ALA A 104 -5.96 44.52 0.83
N GLU A 105 -6.13 44.22 -0.45
CA GLU A 105 -6.16 45.22 -1.53
C GLU A 105 -7.51 45.93 -1.64
N SER A 106 -8.61 45.20 -1.50
CA SER A 106 -9.96 45.73 -1.68
C SER A 106 -10.60 46.28 -0.41
N GLY A 107 -10.13 45.85 0.77
CA GLY A 107 -10.77 46.09 2.06
C GLY A 107 -12.05 45.28 2.30
N ASP A 108 -12.41 44.35 1.40
CA ASP A 108 -13.57 43.46 1.55
C ASP A 108 -13.17 42.15 2.23
N PHE A 109 -13.66 41.96 3.45
CA PHE A 109 -13.40 40.76 4.27
C PHE A 109 -14.59 39.78 4.31
N SER A 110 -15.59 39.94 3.44
CA SER A 110 -16.81 39.12 3.44
C SER A 110 -16.52 37.62 3.40
N TYR A 111 -15.52 37.18 2.63
CA TYR A 111 -15.07 35.78 2.58
C TYR A 111 -14.68 35.20 3.95
N PHE A 112 -14.07 36.02 4.83
CA PHE A 112 -13.62 35.58 6.16
C PHE A 112 -14.68 35.78 7.25
N ALA A 113 -15.75 36.51 6.98
CA ALA A 113 -16.80 36.80 7.95
C ALA A 113 -17.76 35.61 8.17
N ASP A 114 -17.86 34.72 7.17
CA ASP A 114 -18.74 33.55 7.16
C ASP A 114 -17.99 32.21 7.35
N ALA A 115 -16.68 32.26 7.64
CA ALA A 115 -15.81 31.09 7.82
C ALA A 115 -15.85 30.52 9.26
#